data_AF-A0A372RPK8-F1
#
_entry.id   AF-A0A372RPK8-F1
#
_cell.length_a   1.000
_cell.length_b   1.000
_cell.length_c   1.000
_cell.angle_alpha   90.00
_cell.angle_beta   90.00
_cell.angle_gamma   90.00
#
_symmetry.space_group_name_H-M   'P 1'
#
loop_
_entity.id
_entity.type
_entity.pdbx_description
1 polymer ?
#
loop_
_entity_poly.entity_id
_entity_poly.type
_entity_poly.pdbx_seq_one_letter_code
_entity_poly.pdbx_strand_id
1 'polypeptide(L)'
;MNAEKFSLFFGNCPTFTIPGRTFPVEIMFSKTPCEDYVDSAVKQVLAIHLGHPAGDILVFMTGQEDIEITCRVIAERLQQLDNPPSLEILPIYSQLPADLQARIFEKTANNARKVIVATNIAETSLTVDGIMYVVDTGYNKLKVFNPKIGMDSLQITPISQANANQRSGRAGRTGAGTCYRLYTEQAYHHEMFMNTIPEIQRTNLANVVLLLKSLGVKNLLDFDFMDPPPQDNILNSMYQLWILGALDNTGELTPLGRRMVEFPLDPSLSKMLITSEELGCTAEILTIVSMLSVPSVFYRPKERMEQSDAAREKFFVPESDHLTLLHVYTQWKSHGFRDEWCVKHFIHSKAMRKAQEVRSQLMDIMKAEKMAIVSCGTDWDVVRKCICSAYFHQAARVKGIGEYVNCRTGMPCHLHPTSALYGLGYTPDYIVYHELVMTSKEYMQCVTAVDPYWLAEMGYV
;
A
#
# COMPACT_ATOMS: atom_id res chain seq x y z
N MET A 1 8.03 -20.23 11.66
CA MET A 1 9.29 -19.45 11.57
C MET A 1 10.41 -20.44 11.33
N ASN A 2 11.29 -20.16 10.36
CA ASN A 2 12.43 -21.02 10.08
C ASN A 2 13.61 -20.59 10.96
N ALA A 3 13.60 -20.98 12.24
CA ALA A 3 14.63 -20.61 13.22
C ALA A 3 16.04 -21.08 12.81
N GLU A 4 16.12 -22.19 12.08
CA GLU A 4 17.38 -22.74 11.56
C GLU A 4 18.04 -21.79 10.57
N LYS A 5 17.27 -21.17 9.66
CA LYS A 5 17.80 -20.19 8.71
C LYS A 5 18.45 -18.99 9.41
N PHE A 6 17.81 -18.48 10.46
CA PHE A 6 18.36 -17.41 11.29
C PHE A 6 19.63 -17.88 12.02
N SER A 7 19.60 -19.07 12.62
CA SER A 7 20.75 -19.67 13.30
C SER A 7 21.96 -19.76 12.36
N LEU A 8 21.78 -20.35 11.18
CA LEU A 8 22.82 -20.50 10.16
C LEU A 8 23.41 -19.14 9.74
N PHE A 9 22.55 -18.16 9.46
CA PHE A 9 22.98 -16.83 9.04
C PHE A 9 23.78 -16.10 10.12
N PHE A 10 23.38 -16.21 11.38
CA PHE A 10 24.08 -15.60 12.52
C PHE A 10 25.18 -16.50 13.11
N GLY A 11 25.80 -17.36 12.31
CA GLY A 11 26.96 -18.16 12.73
C GLY A 11 26.61 -19.35 13.63
N ASN A 12 25.53 -20.07 13.31
CA ASN A 12 25.00 -21.21 14.06
C ASN A 12 24.63 -20.87 15.52
N CYS A 13 24.00 -19.71 15.74
CA CYS A 13 23.54 -19.32 17.07
C CYS A 13 22.53 -20.34 17.65
N PRO A 14 22.61 -20.66 18.95
CA PRO A 14 21.66 -21.57 19.59
C PRO A 14 20.21 -21.12 19.40
N THR A 15 19.32 -22.07 19.11
CA THR A 15 17.89 -21.83 18.99
C THR A 15 17.17 -22.31 20.25
N PHE A 16 16.23 -21.50 20.75
CA PHE A 16 15.37 -21.88 21.87
C PHE A 16 13.92 -21.82 21.43
N THR A 17 13.26 -22.97 21.41
CA THR A 17 11.85 -23.08 21.02
C THR A 17 10.98 -23.08 22.27
N ILE A 18 10.17 -22.03 22.43
CA ILE A 18 9.14 -21.99 23.48
C ILE A 18 7.98 -22.88 23.00
N PRO A 19 7.63 -23.95 23.73
CA PRO A 19 6.47 -24.76 23.36
C PRO A 19 5.22 -23.89 23.43
N GLY A 20 4.58 -23.66 22.29
CA GLY A 20 3.38 -22.85 22.20
C GLY A 20 2.24 -23.44 23.05
N ARG A 21 1.44 -22.58 23.68
CA ARG A 21 0.22 -22.96 24.41
C ARG A 21 -1.00 -23.04 23.49
N THR A 22 -0.84 -23.61 22.31
CA THR A 22 -1.95 -23.77 21.36
C THR A 22 -2.61 -25.12 21.57
N PHE A 23 -3.93 -25.11 21.71
CA PHE A 23 -4.76 -26.30 21.70
C PHE A 23 -4.76 -26.94 20.31
N PRO A 24 -5.08 -28.25 20.20
CA PRO A 24 -5.12 -28.93 18.90
C PRO A 24 -6.14 -28.28 17.97
N VAL A 25 -5.75 -28.16 16.69
CA VAL A 25 -6.62 -27.66 15.62
C VAL A 25 -6.81 -28.76 14.59
N GLU A 26 -8.06 -29.14 14.33
CA GLU A 26 -8.41 -30.06 13.26
C GLU A 26 -8.38 -29.33 11.92
N ILE A 27 -7.69 -29.90 10.92
CA ILE A 27 -7.53 -29.27 9.60
C ILE A 27 -8.38 -30.05 8.59
N MET A 28 -9.30 -29.34 7.95
CA MET A 28 -10.19 -29.87 6.92
C MET A 28 -9.85 -29.23 5.58
N PHE A 29 -9.55 -30.03 4.56
CA PHE A 29 -9.29 -29.56 3.19
C PHE A 29 -10.53 -29.73 2.30
N SER A 30 -10.67 -28.85 1.31
CA SER A 30 -11.64 -29.04 0.25
C SER A 30 -11.28 -30.25 -0.60
N LYS A 31 -12.29 -31.01 -1.04
CA LYS A 31 -12.09 -32.17 -1.92
C LYS A 31 -11.78 -31.77 -3.36
N THR A 32 -12.29 -30.62 -3.79
CA THR A 32 -12.12 -30.10 -5.14
C THR A 32 -11.57 -28.67 -5.11
N PRO A 33 -10.83 -28.25 -6.15
CA PRO A 33 -10.46 -26.85 -6.32
C PRO A 33 -11.69 -25.96 -6.28
N CYS A 34 -11.55 -24.81 -5.64
CA CYS A 34 -12.61 -23.83 -5.47
C CYS A 34 -12.53 -22.79 -6.59
N GLU A 35 -13.58 -22.67 -7.41
CA GLU A 35 -13.64 -21.66 -8.47
C GLU A 35 -13.97 -20.27 -7.92
N ASP A 36 -14.97 -20.19 -7.04
CA ASP A 36 -15.36 -18.97 -6.34
C ASP A 36 -15.13 -19.14 -4.84
N TYR A 37 -13.99 -18.61 -4.37
CA TYR A 37 -13.59 -18.66 -2.97
C TYR A 37 -14.45 -17.77 -2.06
N VAL A 38 -15.12 -16.75 -2.60
CA VAL A 38 -16.03 -15.90 -1.82
C VAL A 38 -17.30 -16.68 -1.51
N ASP A 39 -17.98 -17.20 -2.52
CA ASP A 39 -19.21 -17.98 -2.33
C ASP A 39 -18.96 -19.24 -1.49
N SER A 40 -17.83 -19.92 -1.71
CA SER A 40 -17.46 -21.10 -0.92
C SER A 40 -17.18 -20.78 0.55
N ALA A 41 -16.55 -19.64 0.84
CA ALA A 41 -16.36 -19.19 2.21
C ALA A 41 -17.70 -18.86 2.89
N VAL A 42 -18.62 -18.18 2.19
CA VAL A 42 -19.96 -17.88 2.72
C VAL A 42 -20.70 -19.17 3.06
N LYS A 43 -20.73 -20.15 2.14
CA LYS A 43 -21.35 -21.47 2.37
C LYS A 43 -20.74 -22.17 3.59
N GLN A 44 -19.41 -22.14 3.72
CA GLN A 44 -18.72 -22.76 4.84
C GLN A 44 -19.04 -22.05 6.17
N VAL A 45 -19.08 -20.72 6.20
CA VAL A 45 -19.45 -19.94 7.38
C VAL A 45 -20.87 -20.29 7.85
N LEU A 46 -21.83 -20.37 6.92
CA LEU A 46 -23.22 -20.72 7.26
C LEU A 46 -23.33 -22.17 7.76
N ALA A 47 -22.59 -23.11 7.13
CA ALA A 47 -22.55 -24.50 7.59
C ALA A 47 -21.98 -24.63 9.01
N ILE A 48 -20.92 -23.86 9.33
CA ILE A 48 -20.36 -23.79 10.68
C ILE A 48 -21.38 -23.18 11.65
N HIS A 49 -22.01 -22.07 11.28
CA HIS A 49 -22.97 -21.36 12.14
C HIS A 49 -24.18 -22.22 12.50
N LEU A 50 -24.73 -22.97 11.54
CA LEU A 50 -25.94 -23.78 11.73
C LEU A 50 -25.66 -25.16 12.30
N GLY A 51 -24.49 -25.75 12.00
CA GLY A 51 -24.20 -27.16 12.30
C GLY A 51 -23.22 -27.42 13.44
N HIS A 52 -22.42 -26.42 13.86
CA HIS A 52 -21.34 -26.62 14.83
C HIS A 52 -21.62 -25.93 16.18
N PRO A 53 -21.00 -26.39 17.28
CA PRO A 53 -21.09 -25.77 18.61
C PRO A 53 -20.68 -24.29 18.65
N ALA A 54 -20.97 -23.63 19.78
CA ALA A 54 -20.58 -22.24 20.02
C ALA A 54 -19.07 -22.03 19.81
N GLY A 55 -18.68 -20.88 19.27
CA GLY A 55 -17.30 -20.52 18.94
C GLY A 55 -17.27 -19.53 17.78
N ASP A 56 -16.42 -18.50 17.88
CA ASP A 56 -16.36 -17.46 16.86
C ASP A 56 -15.61 -17.92 15.62
N ILE A 57 -15.99 -17.35 14.48
CA ILE A 57 -15.49 -17.71 13.16
C ILE A 57 -14.59 -16.58 12.65
N LEU A 58 -13.38 -16.92 12.22
CA LEU A 58 -12.47 -16.02 11.52
C LEU A 58 -12.32 -16.46 10.07
N VAL A 59 -12.67 -15.59 9.13
CA VAL A 59 -12.58 -15.82 7.69
C VAL A 59 -11.46 -14.97 7.11
N PHE A 60 -10.55 -15.60 6.37
CA PHE A 60 -9.49 -14.88 5.66
C PHE A 60 -9.90 -14.57 4.22
N MET A 61 -9.86 -13.29 3.86
CA MET A 61 -10.18 -12.74 2.53
C MET A 61 -9.03 -11.87 2.01
N THR A 62 -9.01 -11.57 0.71
CA THR A 62 -7.82 -10.92 0.10
C THR A 62 -7.80 -9.40 0.26
N GLY A 63 -8.95 -8.75 0.30
CA GLY A 63 -9.04 -7.29 0.37
C GLY A 63 -10.42 -6.77 0.77
N GLN A 64 -10.55 -5.43 0.80
CA GLN A 64 -11.77 -4.75 1.24
C GLN A 64 -13.02 -5.16 0.46
N GLU A 65 -12.94 -5.20 -0.87
CA GLU A 65 -14.10 -5.53 -1.72
C GLU A 65 -14.62 -6.93 -1.44
N ASP A 66 -13.72 -7.93 -1.40
CA ASP A 66 -14.09 -9.31 -1.05
C ASP A 66 -14.71 -9.38 0.35
N ILE A 67 -14.15 -8.65 1.32
CA ILE A 67 -14.65 -8.61 2.70
C ILE A 67 -16.07 -8.05 2.75
N GLU A 68 -16.31 -6.89 2.13
CA GLU A 68 -17.63 -6.25 2.11
C GLU A 68 -18.66 -7.14 1.42
N ILE A 69 -18.31 -7.75 0.29
CA ILE A 69 -19.19 -8.67 -0.45
C ILE A 69 -19.50 -9.90 0.40
N THR A 70 -18.48 -10.52 1.00
CA THR A 70 -18.65 -11.69 1.88
C THR A 70 -19.59 -11.36 3.04
N CYS A 71 -19.37 -10.25 3.74
CA CYS A 71 -20.22 -9.80 4.84
C CYS A 71 -21.67 -9.60 4.40
N ARG A 72 -21.88 -8.93 3.25
CA ARG A 72 -23.22 -8.68 2.70
C ARG A 72 -23.92 -9.99 2.34
N VAL A 73 -23.25 -10.89 1.62
CA VAL A 73 -23.87 -12.16 1.17
C VAL A 73 -24.16 -13.08 2.36
N ILE A 74 -23.31 -13.10 3.41
CA ILE A 74 -23.64 -13.81 4.66
C ILE A 74 -24.94 -13.24 5.27
N ALA A 75 -25.06 -11.91 5.37
CA ALA A 75 -26.25 -11.28 5.93
C ALA A 75 -27.52 -11.58 5.12
N GLU A 76 -27.44 -11.48 3.79
CA GLU A 76 -28.56 -11.79 2.88
C GLU A 76 -29.00 -13.25 2.99
N ARG A 77 -28.06 -14.19 3.02
CA ARG A 77 -28.35 -15.63 3.15
C ARG A 77 -28.95 -15.98 4.51
N LEU A 78 -28.52 -15.31 5.58
CA LEU A 78 -29.12 -15.48 6.91
C LEU A 78 -30.56 -15.00 6.96
N GLN A 79 -30.89 -13.89 6.30
CA GLN A 79 -32.26 -13.37 6.25
C GLN A 79 -33.23 -14.29 5.50
N GLN A 80 -32.72 -15.16 4.61
CA GLN A 80 -33.51 -16.14 3.88
C GLN A 80 -33.83 -17.41 4.70
N LEU A 81 -33.21 -17.57 5.87
CA LEU A 81 -33.44 -18.72 6.75
C LEU A 81 -34.59 -18.43 7.72
N ASP A 82 -35.39 -19.46 8.01
CA ASP A 82 -36.46 -19.36 9.01
C ASP A 82 -35.87 -19.39 10.43
N ASN A 83 -35.90 -18.24 11.11
CA ASN A 83 -35.49 -18.07 12.51
C ASN A 83 -34.07 -18.61 12.86
N PRO A 84 -33.00 -18.16 12.15
CA PRO A 84 -31.64 -18.61 12.42
C PRO A 84 -31.11 -18.09 13.77
N PRO A 85 -30.13 -18.79 14.38
CA PRO A 85 -29.40 -18.24 15.52
C PRO A 85 -28.75 -16.89 15.17
N SER A 86 -28.70 -15.97 16.13
CA SER A 86 -28.10 -14.65 15.93
C SER A 86 -26.60 -14.75 15.58
N LEU A 87 -26.18 -14.01 14.55
CA LEU A 87 -24.80 -13.93 14.06
C LEU A 87 -24.40 -12.47 13.90
N GLU A 88 -23.33 -12.06 14.57
CA GLU A 88 -22.75 -10.72 14.38
C GLU A 88 -21.63 -10.78 13.33
N ILE A 89 -21.77 -10.01 12.25
CA ILE A 89 -20.84 -10.01 11.12
C ILE A 89 -19.98 -8.74 11.18
N LEU A 90 -18.66 -8.89 11.28
CA LEU A 90 -17.72 -7.79 11.46
C LEU A 90 -16.59 -7.82 10.41
N PRO A 91 -16.46 -6.79 9.56
CA PRO A 91 -15.33 -6.69 8.64
C PRO A 91 -14.08 -6.13 9.35
N ILE A 92 -12.89 -6.55 8.90
CA ILE A 92 -11.63 -5.92 9.30
C ILE A 92 -10.58 -5.88 8.18
N TYR A 93 -10.13 -4.67 7.87
CA TYR A 93 -9.07 -4.38 6.89
C TYR A 93 -8.34 -3.08 7.27
N SER A 94 -7.14 -2.86 6.72
CA SER A 94 -6.23 -1.81 7.18
C SER A 94 -6.78 -0.38 7.13
N GLN A 95 -7.68 -0.08 6.19
CA GLN A 95 -8.28 1.24 6.02
C GLN A 95 -9.53 1.48 6.90
N LEU A 96 -10.00 0.48 7.65
CA LEU A 96 -11.20 0.60 8.46
C LEU A 96 -11.00 1.62 9.61
N PRO A 97 -11.99 2.49 9.92
CA PRO A 97 -11.93 3.38 11.07
C PRO A 97 -11.67 2.66 12.40
N ALA A 98 -10.88 3.26 13.29
CA ALA A 98 -10.42 2.66 14.54
C ALA A 98 -11.56 2.28 15.51
N ASP A 99 -12.64 3.05 15.52
CA ASP A 99 -13.88 2.77 16.26
C ASP A 99 -14.55 1.47 15.77
N LEU A 100 -14.62 1.26 14.45
CA LEU A 100 -15.14 0.02 13.88
C LEU A 100 -14.17 -1.15 14.07
N GLN A 101 -12.86 -0.91 14.05
CA GLN A 101 -11.87 -1.94 14.40
C GLN A 101 -12.03 -2.38 15.85
N ALA A 102 -12.31 -1.47 16.79
CA ALA A 102 -12.46 -1.79 18.21
C ALA A 102 -13.63 -2.76 18.47
N ARG A 103 -14.71 -2.70 17.67
CA ARG A 103 -15.90 -3.56 17.80
C ARG A 103 -15.60 -5.06 17.70
N ILE A 104 -14.52 -5.45 17.03
CA ILE A 104 -14.15 -6.87 16.94
C ILE A 104 -13.78 -7.45 18.31
N PHE A 105 -13.32 -6.62 19.25
CA PHE A 105 -12.89 -7.02 20.58
C PHE A 105 -14.03 -6.98 21.62
N GLU A 106 -15.13 -6.31 21.28
CA GLU A 106 -16.29 -6.21 22.16
C GLU A 106 -16.99 -7.58 22.25
N LYS A 107 -17.48 -7.95 23.43
CA LYS A 107 -18.27 -9.18 23.58
C LYS A 107 -19.62 -9.00 22.91
N THR A 108 -20.08 -10.03 22.20
CA THR A 108 -21.38 -10.02 21.54
C THR A 108 -22.51 -9.96 22.56
N ALA A 109 -23.57 -9.21 22.23
CA ALA A 109 -24.78 -9.21 23.02
C ALA A 109 -25.47 -10.59 22.94
N ASN A 110 -26.07 -11.05 24.04
CA ASN A 110 -26.82 -12.31 24.11
C ASN A 110 -26.03 -13.58 23.75
N ASN A 111 -24.70 -13.56 23.86
CA ASN A 111 -23.83 -14.70 23.56
C ASN A 111 -23.96 -15.19 22.10
N ALA A 112 -24.34 -14.28 21.18
CA ALA A 112 -24.41 -14.55 19.76
C ALA A 112 -23.01 -14.87 19.20
N ARG A 113 -22.95 -15.72 18.18
CA ARG A 113 -21.69 -16.06 17.52
C ARG A 113 -21.21 -14.86 16.69
N LYS A 114 -19.90 -14.61 16.69
CA LYS A 114 -19.26 -13.60 15.85
C LYS A 114 -18.62 -14.23 14.62
N VAL A 115 -18.79 -13.60 13.47
CA VAL A 115 -18.02 -13.86 12.25
C VAL A 115 -17.19 -12.64 11.94
N ILE A 116 -15.87 -12.81 11.95
CA ILE A 116 -14.91 -11.78 11.59
C ILE A 116 -14.37 -12.10 10.20
N VAL A 117 -14.55 -11.20 9.25
CA VAL A 117 -14.02 -11.34 7.89
C VAL A 117 -12.83 -10.40 7.74
N ALA A 118 -11.63 -10.96 7.60
CA ALA A 118 -10.37 -10.27 7.80
C ALA A 118 -9.38 -10.46 6.64
N THR A 119 -8.50 -9.48 6.43
CA THR A 119 -7.26 -9.69 5.66
C THR A 119 -6.20 -10.41 6.50
N ASN A 120 -4.97 -10.50 5.98
CA ASN A 120 -3.80 -11.00 6.71
C ASN A 120 -3.45 -10.18 7.97
N ILE A 121 -4.13 -9.07 8.27
CA ILE A 121 -4.00 -8.36 9.56
C ILE A 121 -4.28 -9.27 10.76
N ALA A 122 -5.22 -10.21 10.61
CA ALA A 122 -5.56 -11.18 11.65
C ALA A 122 -4.55 -12.35 11.75
N GLU A 123 -3.63 -12.47 10.79
CA GLU A 123 -2.65 -13.57 10.73
C GLU A 123 -1.56 -13.46 11.77
N THR A 124 -1.09 -12.23 12.06
CA THR A 124 0.01 -11.95 13.00
C THR A 124 -0.38 -10.91 14.04
N SER A 125 -0.91 -9.77 13.59
CA SER A 125 -0.94 -8.50 14.33
C SER A 125 -2.11 -8.36 15.30
N LEU A 126 -3.13 -9.22 15.19
CA LEU A 126 -4.37 -9.10 15.95
C LEU A 126 -4.71 -10.39 16.67
N THR A 127 -5.08 -10.29 17.94
CA THR A 127 -5.49 -11.45 18.75
C THR A 127 -6.92 -11.24 19.21
N VAL A 128 -7.88 -11.85 18.51
CA VAL A 128 -9.28 -11.83 18.94
C VAL A 128 -9.55 -13.09 19.74
N ASP A 129 -10.06 -12.91 20.96
CA ASP A 129 -10.43 -14.02 21.83
C ASP A 129 -11.74 -14.66 21.34
N GLY A 130 -11.89 -15.97 21.57
CA GLY A 130 -13.11 -16.72 21.26
C GLY A 130 -13.15 -17.38 19.89
N ILE A 131 -12.14 -17.15 19.04
CA ILE A 131 -12.03 -17.82 17.74
C ILE A 131 -11.78 -19.32 17.94
N MET A 132 -12.71 -20.15 17.46
CA MET A 132 -12.55 -21.61 17.40
C MET A 132 -12.68 -22.17 15.99
N TYR A 133 -13.22 -21.40 15.06
CA TYR A 133 -13.36 -21.79 13.67
C TYR A 133 -12.60 -20.84 12.76
N VAL A 134 -11.76 -21.37 11.88
CA VAL A 134 -11.07 -20.59 10.84
C VAL A 134 -11.52 -21.07 9.48
N VAL A 135 -11.84 -20.14 8.59
CA VAL A 135 -12.09 -20.39 7.16
C VAL A 135 -10.99 -19.71 6.37
N ASP A 136 -10.13 -20.50 5.74
CA ASP A 136 -8.97 -20.03 4.98
C ASP A 136 -9.19 -20.22 3.49
N THR A 137 -9.32 -19.11 2.77
CA THR A 137 -9.46 -19.09 1.31
C THR A 137 -8.15 -19.43 0.58
N GLY A 138 -7.00 -19.37 1.26
CA GLY A 138 -5.70 -19.72 0.67
C GLY A 138 -5.04 -18.60 -0.13
N TYR A 139 -5.60 -17.38 -0.11
CA TYR A 139 -5.07 -16.24 -0.86
C TYR A 139 -4.69 -15.06 0.04
N ASN A 140 -3.80 -14.21 -0.46
CA ASN A 140 -3.52 -12.88 0.07
C ASN A 140 -3.23 -11.91 -1.09
N LYS A 141 -3.21 -10.60 -0.80
CA LYS A 141 -2.79 -9.58 -1.75
C LYS A 141 -1.38 -9.13 -1.38
N LEU A 142 -0.43 -9.29 -2.29
CA LEU A 142 0.97 -8.90 -2.09
C LEU A 142 1.37 -7.81 -3.08
N LYS A 143 2.19 -6.87 -2.59
CA LYS A 143 2.90 -5.90 -3.42
C LYS A 143 4.08 -6.61 -4.11
N VAL A 144 4.09 -6.56 -5.44
CA VAL A 144 5.09 -7.18 -6.31
C VAL A 144 5.63 -6.12 -7.27
N PHE A 145 6.93 -5.89 -7.21
CA PHE A 145 7.66 -4.99 -8.09
C PHE A 145 8.08 -5.69 -9.38
N ASN A 146 7.77 -5.08 -10.52
CA ASN A 146 8.28 -5.49 -11.82
C ASN A 146 9.44 -4.58 -12.24
N PRO A 147 10.70 -5.04 -12.22
CA PRO A 147 11.86 -4.21 -12.49
C PRO A 147 11.95 -3.75 -13.95
N LYS A 148 11.41 -4.52 -14.90
CA LYS A 148 11.45 -4.16 -16.33
C LYS A 148 10.59 -2.95 -16.64
N ILE A 149 9.46 -2.85 -15.96
CA ILE A 149 8.50 -1.75 -16.11
C ILE A 149 8.80 -0.64 -15.09
N GLY A 150 9.44 -0.98 -13.97
CA GLY A 150 9.68 -0.07 -12.85
C GLY A 150 8.39 0.23 -12.09
N MET A 151 7.51 -0.75 -11.96
CA MET A 151 6.15 -0.59 -11.45
C MET A 151 5.85 -1.57 -10.31
N ASP A 152 5.22 -1.06 -9.25
CA ASP A 152 4.62 -1.88 -8.21
C ASP A 152 3.20 -2.30 -8.61
N SER A 153 2.88 -3.56 -8.40
CA SER A 153 1.53 -4.10 -8.62
C SER A 153 1.03 -4.82 -7.38
N LEU A 154 -0.25 -4.66 -7.07
CA LEU A 154 -0.92 -5.42 -6.01
C LEU A 154 -1.59 -6.63 -6.65
N GLN A 155 -0.99 -7.80 -6.48
CA GLN A 155 -1.48 -9.03 -7.07
C GLN A 155 -2.06 -9.95 -5.99
N ILE A 156 -3.13 -10.65 -6.34
CA ILE A 156 -3.65 -11.74 -5.52
C ILE A 156 -2.74 -12.95 -5.77
N THR A 157 -2.15 -13.46 -4.69
CA THR A 157 -1.23 -14.58 -4.72
C THR A 157 -1.67 -15.67 -3.75
N PRO A 158 -1.40 -16.96 -4.04
CA PRO A 158 -1.60 -18.01 -3.07
C PRO A 158 -0.68 -17.77 -1.86
N ILE A 159 -1.15 -18.12 -0.67
CA ILE A 159 -0.36 -18.01 0.55
C ILE A 159 0.71 -19.11 0.62
N SER A 160 1.73 -18.90 1.46
CA SER A 160 2.68 -19.97 1.78
C SER A 160 2.10 -20.94 2.81
N GLN A 161 2.67 -22.15 2.89
CA GLN A 161 2.35 -23.13 3.93
C GLN A 161 2.58 -22.54 5.33
N ALA A 162 3.64 -21.75 5.52
CA ALA A 162 3.89 -21.04 6.77
C ALA A 162 2.77 -20.04 7.14
N ASN A 163 2.16 -19.36 6.16
CA ASN A 163 1.01 -18.49 6.40
C ASN A 163 -0.24 -19.30 6.73
N ALA A 164 -0.53 -20.36 5.96
CA ALA A 164 -1.66 -21.26 6.19
C ALA A 164 -1.63 -21.90 7.59
N ASN A 165 -0.44 -22.21 8.11
CA ASN A 165 -0.26 -22.74 9.46
C ASN A 165 -0.43 -21.68 10.55
N GLN A 166 -0.06 -20.43 10.27
CA GLN A 166 -0.35 -19.31 11.18
C GLN A 166 -1.85 -19.00 11.23
N ARG A 167 -2.53 -19.05 10.07
CA ARG A 167 -3.98 -18.87 9.96
C ARG A 167 -4.73 -19.96 10.73
N SER A 168 -4.41 -21.24 10.51
CA SER A 168 -5.03 -22.33 11.26
C SER A 168 -4.76 -22.26 12.77
N GLY A 169 -3.55 -21.84 13.16
CA GLY A 169 -3.18 -21.64 14.57
C GLY A 169 -4.03 -20.59 15.30
N ARG A 170 -4.80 -19.75 14.60
CA ARG A 170 -5.74 -18.80 15.22
C ARG A 170 -6.93 -19.49 15.88
N ALA A 171 -7.36 -20.64 15.37
CA ALA A 171 -8.45 -21.45 15.95
C ALA A 171 -8.05 -22.11 17.29
N GLY A 172 -6.75 -22.34 17.52
CA GLY A 172 -6.25 -23.12 18.66
C GLY A 172 -5.85 -22.28 19.87
N ARG A 173 -6.27 -21.00 19.96
CA ARG A 173 -5.77 -20.08 21.00
C ARG A 173 -6.54 -20.17 22.31
N THR A 174 -7.86 -20.28 22.24
CA THR A 174 -8.73 -20.34 23.42
C THR A 174 -9.14 -21.77 23.79
N GLY A 175 -9.18 -22.68 22.81
CA GLY A 175 -9.59 -24.06 23.00
C GLY A 175 -9.32 -24.88 21.74
N ALA A 176 -9.75 -26.15 21.74
CA ALA A 176 -9.69 -26.98 20.54
C ALA A 176 -10.55 -26.34 19.44
N GLY A 177 -10.00 -26.25 18.23
CA GLY A 177 -10.63 -25.54 17.12
C GLY A 177 -10.55 -26.31 15.81
N THR A 178 -11.20 -25.78 14.78
CA THR A 178 -11.21 -26.37 13.43
C THR A 178 -10.85 -25.31 12.40
N CYS A 179 -9.96 -25.67 11.47
CA CYS A 179 -9.58 -24.85 10.33
C CYS A 179 -10.07 -25.50 9.04
N TYR A 180 -10.94 -24.81 8.31
CA TYR A 180 -11.42 -25.20 6.99
C TYR A 180 -10.61 -24.48 5.93
N ARG A 181 -9.78 -25.23 5.20
CA ARG A 181 -9.00 -24.76 4.05
C ARG A 181 -9.81 -25.00 2.79
N LEU A 182 -10.15 -23.93 2.08
CA LEU A 182 -10.98 -23.97 0.86
C LEU A 182 -10.19 -24.40 -0.40
N TYR A 183 -9.05 -25.04 -0.20
CA TYR A 183 -8.17 -25.56 -1.23
C TYR A 183 -7.84 -27.02 -0.91
N THR A 184 -7.38 -27.76 -1.92
CA THR A 184 -7.09 -29.19 -1.78
C THR A 184 -5.80 -29.41 -1.00
N GLU A 185 -5.71 -30.59 -0.38
CA GLU A 185 -4.47 -31.03 0.29
C GLU A 185 -3.30 -31.13 -0.71
N GLN A 186 -3.59 -31.54 -1.95
CA GLN A 186 -2.60 -31.58 -3.03
C GLN A 186 -2.04 -30.18 -3.35
N ALA A 187 -2.91 -29.16 -3.46
CA ALA A 187 -2.48 -27.79 -3.71
C ALA A 187 -1.62 -27.26 -2.54
N TYR A 188 -2.00 -27.57 -1.30
CA TYR A 188 -1.23 -27.19 -0.12
C TYR A 188 0.21 -27.73 -0.13
N HIS A 189 0.40 -29.00 -0.51
CA HIS A 189 1.72 -29.63 -0.49
C HIS A 189 2.56 -29.37 -1.73
N HIS A 190 1.94 -29.25 -2.91
CA HIS A 190 2.66 -29.22 -4.19
C HIS A 190 2.64 -27.87 -4.90
N GLU A 191 1.64 -27.02 -4.64
CA GLU A 191 1.49 -25.72 -5.34
C GLU A 191 1.89 -24.54 -4.44
N MET A 192 1.68 -24.64 -3.13
CA MET A 192 2.03 -23.57 -2.18
C MET A 192 3.50 -23.62 -1.77
N PHE A 193 4.16 -22.47 -1.78
CA PHE A 193 5.53 -22.32 -1.26
C PHE A 193 5.61 -22.65 0.23
N MET A 194 6.72 -23.23 0.66
CA MET A 194 6.97 -23.52 2.08
C MET A 194 6.95 -22.27 2.95
N ASN A 195 7.63 -21.21 2.50
CA ASN A 195 7.74 -19.94 3.20
C ASN A 195 7.34 -18.79 2.26
N THR A 196 6.89 -17.68 2.84
CA THR A 196 6.61 -16.46 2.08
C THR A 196 7.88 -15.91 1.46
N ILE A 197 7.78 -15.43 0.21
CA ILE A 197 8.88 -14.74 -0.45
C ILE A 197 9.21 -13.44 0.33
N PRO A 198 10.48 -13.25 0.73
CA PRO A 198 10.94 -12.08 1.48
C PRO A 198 10.64 -10.77 0.76
N GLU A 199 10.38 -9.71 1.53
CA GLU A 199 10.04 -8.39 0.98
C GLU A 199 11.15 -7.81 0.09
N ILE A 200 12.41 -7.97 0.48
CA ILE A 200 13.57 -7.49 -0.30
C ILE A 200 13.62 -8.07 -1.72
N GLN A 201 13.05 -9.25 -1.97
CA GLN A 201 13.05 -9.88 -3.29
C GLN A 201 11.92 -9.37 -4.20
N ARG A 202 10.94 -8.62 -3.65
CA ARG A 202 9.68 -8.29 -4.33
C ARG A 202 9.27 -6.82 -4.26
N THR A 203 10.11 -5.94 -3.72
CA THR A 203 9.89 -4.48 -3.68
C THR A 203 11.00 -3.73 -4.42
N ASN A 204 10.74 -2.45 -4.74
CA ASN A 204 11.80 -1.55 -5.20
C ASN A 204 12.86 -1.37 -4.10
N LEU A 205 14.14 -1.42 -4.49
CA LEU A 205 15.28 -1.34 -3.57
C LEU A 205 15.99 0.01 -3.61
N ALA A 206 15.48 1.01 -4.34
CA ALA A 206 16.14 2.32 -4.47
C ALA A 206 16.50 2.96 -3.12
N ASN A 207 15.57 2.96 -2.15
CA ASN A 207 15.84 3.48 -0.81
C ASN A 207 16.85 2.62 -0.03
N VAL A 208 16.72 1.29 -0.10
CA VAL A 208 17.64 0.34 0.56
C VAL A 208 19.06 0.47 0.01
N VAL A 209 19.21 0.57 -1.32
CA VAL A 209 20.50 0.75 -1.99
C VAL A 209 21.14 2.08 -1.61
N LEU A 210 20.35 3.16 -1.56
CA LEU A 210 20.82 4.47 -1.11
C LEU A 210 21.38 4.41 0.32
N LEU A 211 20.64 3.76 1.22
CA LEU A 211 21.06 3.56 2.61
C LEU A 211 22.33 2.69 2.71
N LEU A 212 22.39 1.55 2.02
CA LEU A 212 23.57 0.68 2.04
C LEU A 212 24.83 1.40 1.51
N LYS A 213 24.67 2.23 0.47
CA LYS A 213 25.76 3.06 -0.06
C LYS A 213 26.20 4.12 0.95
N SER A 214 25.28 4.73 1.69
CA SER A 214 25.61 5.67 2.78
C SER A 214 26.40 5.02 3.91
N LEU A 215 26.17 3.73 4.18
CA LEU A 215 26.92 2.94 5.17
C LEU A 215 28.31 2.50 4.67
N GLY A 216 28.69 2.84 3.43
CA GLY A 216 29.99 2.52 2.86
C GLY A 216 30.09 1.15 2.18
N VAL A 217 28.96 0.49 1.89
CA VAL A 217 28.95 -0.77 1.16
C VAL A 217 29.29 -0.52 -0.32
N LYS A 218 30.48 -0.95 -0.73
CA LYS A 218 30.97 -0.77 -2.11
C LYS A 218 30.27 -1.71 -3.09
N ASN A 219 30.37 -3.02 -2.84
CA ASN A 219 29.76 -4.03 -3.69
C ASN A 219 28.47 -4.56 -3.06
N LEU A 220 27.34 -4.23 -3.67
CA LEU A 220 26.02 -4.66 -3.21
C LEU A 220 25.75 -6.13 -3.57
N LEU A 221 26.42 -6.67 -4.59
CA LEU A 221 26.27 -8.06 -5.02
C LEU A 221 26.94 -9.03 -4.05
N ASP A 222 28.01 -8.59 -3.39
CA ASP A 222 28.75 -9.37 -2.38
C ASP A 222 28.27 -9.10 -0.95
N PHE A 223 27.21 -8.29 -0.79
CA PHE A 223 26.68 -8.01 0.54
C PHE A 223 25.94 -9.23 1.08
N ASP A 224 26.23 -9.60 2.33
CA ASP A 224 25.69 -10.79 3.00
C ASP A 224 24.21 -10.60 3.38
N PHE A 225 23.32 -10.69 2.38
CA PHE A 225 21.88 -10.77 2.62
C PHE A 225 21.49 -12.18 3.06
N MET A 226 20.60 -12.29 4.06
CA MET A 226 19.98 -13.57 4.43
C MET A 226 19.17 -14.16 3.26
N ASP A 227 18.53 -13.29 2.49
CA ASP A 227 17.81 -13.60 1.26
C ASP A 227 18.21 -12.56 0.21
N PRO A 228 19.17 -12.87 -0.68
CA PRO A 228 19.64 -11.90 -1.66
C PRO A 228 18.51 -11.52 -2.64
N PRO A 229 18.34 -10.23 -2.94
CA PRO A 229 17.42 -9.81 -3.99
C PRO A 229 17.93 -10.21 -5.38
N PRO A 230 17.03 -10.34 -6.37
CA PRO A 230 17.45 -10.53 -7.76
C PRO A 230 18.41 -9.43 -8.22
N GLN A 231 19.47 -9.81 -8.94
CA GLN A 231 20.47 -8.86 -9.42
C GLN A 231 19.86 -7.76 -10.29
N ASP A 232 18.85 -8.09 -11.09
CA ASP A 232 18.10 -7.13 -11.91
C ASP A 232 17.46 -6.02 -11.06
N ASN A 233 16.94 -6.34 -9.87
CA ASN A 233 16.33 -5.35 -8.98
C ASN A 233 17.38 -4.40 -8.41
N ILE A 234 18.56 -4.93 -8.04
CA ILE A 234 19.69 -4.13 -7.54
C ILE A 234 20.18 -3.19 -8.65
N LEU A 235 20.42 -3.72 -9.86
CA LEU A 235 20.91 -2.95 -11.00
C LEU A 235 19.91 -1.85 -11.41
N ASN A 236 18.63 -2.17 -11.45
CA ASN A 236 17.58 -1.19 -11.77
C ASN A 236 17.52 -0.08 -10.70
N SER A 237 17.64 -0.44 -9.42
CA SER A 237 17.65 0.53 -8.31
C SER A 237 18.89 1.44 -8.37
N MET A 238 20.07 0.88 -8.66
CA MET A 238 21.30 1.66 -8.87
C MET A 238 21.15 2.60 -10.07
N TYR A 239 20.58 2.12 -11.17
CA TYR A 239 20.33 2.93 -12.36
C TYR A 239 19.33 4.06 -12.09
N GLN A 240 18.27 3.81 -11.30
CA GLN A 240 17.33 4.84 -10.89
C GLN A 240 18.01 5.91 -10.03
N LEU A 241 18.85 5.53 -9.07
CA LEU A 241 19.60 6.47 -8.24
C LEU A 241 20.64 7.26 -9.05
N TRP A 242 21.28 6.64 -10.04
CA TRP A 242 22.19 7.31 -10.98
C TRP A 242 21.45 8.36 -11.82
N ILE A 243 20.29 8.01 -12.39
CA ILE A 243 19.41 8.96 -13.09
C ILE A 243 19.05 10.13 -12.17
N LEU A 244 18.70 9.87 -10.92
CA LEU A 244 18.35 10.93 -9.97
C LEU A 244 19.53 11.81 -9.56
N GLY A 245 20.77 11.46 -9.97
CA GLY A 245 22.00 12.15 -9.59
C GLY A 245 22.47 11.82 -8.18
N ALA A 246 21.90 10.80 -7.54
CA ALA A 246 22.28 10.35 -6.20
C ALA A 246 23.58 9.54 -6.23
N LEU A 247 23.82 8.80 -7.32
CA LEU A 247 25.05 8.04 -7.56
C LEU A 247 25.81 8.63 -8.76
N ASP A 248 27.14 8.56 -8.72
CA ASP A 248 27.99 8.90 -9.86
C ASP A 248 28.18 7.73 -10.84
N ASN A 249 28.94 7.95 -11.91
CA ASN A 249 29.25 6.93 -12.94
C ASN A 249 30.05 5.74 -12.40
N THR A 250 30.65 5.87 -11.22
CA THR A 250 31.40 4.80 -10.55
C THR A 250 30.55 4.04 -9.52
N GLY A 251 29.32 4.51 -9.25
CA GLY A 251 28.40 3.93 -8.28
C GLY A 251 28.66 4.39 -6.84
N GLU A 252 29.36 5.50 -6.65
CA GLU A 252 29.61 6.15 -5.37
C GLU A 252 28.59 7.27 -5.10
N LEU A 253 28.40 7.61 -3.83
CA LEU A 253 27.38 8.56 -3.39
C LEU A 253 27.80 10.01 -3.64
N THR A 254 27.01 10.75 -4.42
CA THR A 254 27.23 12.17 -4.72
C THR A 254 26.88 13.06 -3.52
N PRO A 255 27.26 14.36 -3.51
CA PRO A 255 26.78 15.29 -2.49
C PRO A 255 25.25 15.38 -2.42
N LEU A 256 24.58 15.28 -3.57
CA LEU A 256 23.12 15.22 -3.65
C LEU A 256 22.59 13.94 -2.99
N GLY A 257 23.18 12.78 -3.31
CA GLY A 257 22.83 11.49 -2.71
C GLY A 257 23.01 11.47 -1.19
N ARG A 258 24.06 12.11 -0.66
CA ARG A 258 24.27 12.26 0.79
C ARG A 258 23.15 13.04 1.45
N ARG A 259 22.74 14.17 0.86
CA ARG A 259 21.60 14.95 1.36
C ARG A 259 20.30 14.15 1.30
N MET A 260 20.10 13.31 0.28
CA MET A 260 18.89 12.48 0.16
C MET A 260 18.73 11.48 1.29
N VAL A 261 19.83 10.92 1.82
CA VAL A 261 19.82 9.90 2.90
C VAL A 261 19.26 10.46 4.21
N GLU A 262 19.46 11.75 4.48
CA GLU A 262 18.97 12.40 5.70
C GLU A 262 17.43 12.50 5.76
N PHE A 263 16.76 12.37 4.61
CA PHE A 263 15.31 12.39 4.53
C PHE A 263 14.73 10.97 4.53
N PRO A 264 13.76 10.66 5.43
CA PRO A 264 13.11 9.34 5.48
C PRO A 264 12.02 9.22 4.41
N LEU A 265 12.39 9.45 3.14
CA LEU A 265 11.49 9.51 1.98
C LEU A 265 12.06 8.70 0.82
N ASP A 266 11.21 8.40 -0.17
CA ASP A 266 11.68 7.81 -1.41
C ASP A 266 12.65 8.74 -2.16
N PRO A 267 13.68 8.21 -2.85
CA PRO A 267 14.71 9.04 -3.48
C PRO A 267 14.18 10.13 -4.43
N SER A 268 13.09 9.86 -5.15
CA SER A 268 12.45 10.87 -6.02
C SER A 268 11.83 12.03 -5.22
N LEU A 269 11.18 11.73 -4.09
CA LEU A 269 10.62 12.76 -3.20
C LEU A 269 11.72 13.57 -2.52
N SER A 270 12.80 12.90 -2.06
CA SER A 270 13.98 13.55 -1.51
C SER A 270 14.64 14.47 -2.55
N LYS A 271 14.77 14.03 -3.81
CA LYS A 271 15.26 14.88 -4.91
C LYS A 271 14.42 16.14 -5.05
N MET A 272 13.10 15.97 -5.09
CA MET A 272 12.17 17.08 -5.25
C MET A 272 12.31 18.12 -4.13
N LEU A 273 12.45 17.69 -2.87
CA LEU A 273 12.71 18.62 -1.76
C LEU A 273 14.03 19.36 -1.91
N ILE A 274 15.10 18.67 -2.28
CA ILE A 274 16.42 19.30 -2.39
C ILE A 274 16.45 20.30 -3.55
N THR A 275 15.93 19.93 -4.72
CA THR A 275 15.87 20.83 -5.90
C THR A 275 14.92 22.02 -5.67
N SER A 276 13.92 21.89 -4.80
CA SER A 276 13.02 23.00 -4.47
C SER A 276 13.72 24.19 -3.81
N GLU A 277 14.87 23.95 -3.16
CA GLU A 277 15.72 25.01 -2.59
C GLU A 277 16.34 25.88 -3.69
N GLU A 278 16.87 25.27 -4.75
CA GLU A 278 17.48 25.98 -5.87
C GLU A 278 16.45 26.80 -6.67
N LEU A 279 15.21 26.30 -6.75
CA LEU A 279 14.10 26.94 -7.44
C LEU A 279 13.29 27.91 -6.58
N GLY A 280 13.54 27.96 -5.26
CA GLY A 280 12.84 28.88 -4.34
C GLY A 280 11.37 28.54 -4.04
N CYS A 281 10.96 27.27 -4.15
CA CYS A 281 9.58 26.81 -3.92
C CYS A 281 9.46 25.74 -2.81
N THR A 282 10.34 25.81 -1.80
CA THR A 282 10.46 24.81 -0.74
C THR A 282 9.19 24.67 0.11
N ALA A 283 8.46 25.77 0.37
CA ALA A 283 7.27 25.74 1.22
C ALA A 283 6.11 24.93 0.60
N GLU A 284 5.90 25.09 -0.71
CA GLU A 284 4.89 24.40 -1.51
C GLU A 284 5.27 22.92 -1.67
N ILE A 285 6.51 22.64 -2.08
CA ILE A 285 6.99 21.28 -2.31
C ILE A 285 7.00 20.46 -1.01
N LEU A 286 7.43 21.04 0.11
CA LEU A 286 7.35 20.41 1.43
C LEU A 286 5.92 19.94 1.74
N THR A 287 4.93 20.75 1.41
CA THR A 287 3.52 20.43 1.63
C THR A 287 3.05 19.31 0.69
N ILE A 288 3.43 19.36 -0.59
CA ILE A 288 3.11 18.33 -1.58
C ILE A 288 3.71 16.98 -1.17
N VAL A 289 4.99 16.93 -0.82
CA VAL A 289 5.68 15.70 -0.38
C VAL A 289 5.02 15.11 0.85
N SER A 290 4.63 15.95 1.80
CA SER A 290 3.95 15.50 3.02
C SER A 290 2.58 14.88 2.71
N MET A 291 1.87 15.42 1.72
CA MET A 291 0.58 14.89 1.25
C MET A 291 0.73 13.60 0.43
N LEU A 292 1.81 13.44 -0.33
CA LEU A 292 2.13 12.19 -1.05
C LEU A 292 2.59 11.08 -0.11
N SER A 293 3.19 11.42 1.02
CA SER A 293 3.69 10.46 2.02
C SER A 293 2.59 9.82 2.87
N VAL A 294 1.33 10.26 2.71
CA VAL A 294 0.16 9.68 3.39
C VAL A 294 -0.75 8.95 2.40
N PRO A 295 -1.54 7.96 2.85
CA PRO A 295 -2.57 7.36 2.02
C PRO A 295 -3.52 8.42 1.46
N SER A 296 -4.18 8.10 0.33
CA SER A 296 -5.12 8.99 -0.35
C SER A 296 -6.03 9.74 0.62
N VAL A 297 -5.98 11.07 0.56
CA VAL A 297 -6.71 11.96 1.47
C VAL A 297 -8.21 12.04 1.13
N PHE A 298 -8.57 11.72 -0.10
CA PHE A 298 -9.96 11.79 -0.58
C PHE A 298 -10.72 10.52 -0.19
N TYR A 299 -11.88 10.72 0.42
CA TYR A 299 -12.81 9.67 0.83
C TYR A 299 -13.97 9.61 -0.16
N ARG A 300 -14.21 8.46 -0.82
CA ARG A 300 -15.29 8.31 -1.81
C ARG A 300 -16.29 7.22 -1.38
N PRO A 301 -17.29 7.54 -0.55
CA PRO A 301 -18.30 6.56 -0.12
C PRO A 301 -19.24 6.17 -1.28
N LYS A 302 -19.52 4.86 -1.41
CA LYS A 302 -20.38 4.31 -2.48
C LYS A 302 -21.78 4.93 -2.52
N GLU A 303 -22.36 5.27 -1.38
CA GLU A 303 -23.70 5.86 -1.29
C GLU A 303 -23.76 7.35 -1.67
N ARG A 304 -22.62 8.07 -1.59
CA ARG A 304 -22.56 9.52 -1.83
C ARG A 304 -21.45 9.88 -2.82
N MET A 305 -21.25 9.04 -3.84
CA MET A 305 -20.18 9.23 -4.83
C MET A 305 -20.30 10.58 -5.54
N GLU A 306 -21.50 10.93 -6.04
CA GLU A 306 -21.70 12.20 -6.77
C GLU A 306 -21.40 13.43 -5.90
N GLN A 307 -21.80 13.42 -4.63
CA GLN A 307 -21.54 14.52 -3.70
C GLN A 307 -20.05 14.65 -3.38
N SER A 308 -19.37 13.51 -3.22
CA SER A 308 -17.93 13.45 -3.00
C SER A 308 -17.16 13.96 -4.22
N ASP A 309 -17.55 13.54 -5.42
CA ASP A 309 -16.91 13.94 -6.67
C ASP A 309 -17.10 15.45 -6.92
N ALA A 310 -18.32 15.97 -6.72
CA ALA A 310 -18.61 17.41 -6.81
C ALA A 310 -17.88 18.26 -5.74
N ALA A 311 -17.65 17.72 -4.54
CA ALA A 311 -16.84 18.39 -3.52
C ALA A 311 -15.35 18.41 -3.93
N ARG A 312 -14.87 17.33 -4.53
CA ARG A 312 -13.49 17.17 -4.98
C ARG A 312 -13.15 18.07 -6.17
N GLU A 313 -14.07 18.21 -7.13
CA GLU A 313 -13.92 19.11 -8.29
C GLU A 313 -13.61 20.55 -7.90
N LYS A 314 -14.14 21.03 -6.77
CA LYS A 314 -13.87 22.38 -6.25
C LYS A 314 -12.42 22.62 -5.87
N PHE A 315 -11.65 21.55 -5.62
CA PHE A 315 -10.24 21.63 -5.27
C PHE A 315 -9.31 21.41 -6.46
N PHE A 316 -9.85 20.99 -7.61
CA PHE A 316 -9.04 20.65 -8.77
C PHE A 316 -8.30 21.85 -9.31
N VAL A 317 -6.98 21.66 -9.45
CA VAL A 317 -6.13 22.53 -10.24
C VAL A 317 -5.96 21.87 -11.61
N PRO A 318 -6.50 22.46 -12.69
CA PRO A 318 -6.57 21.83 -14.02
C PRO A 318 -5.23 21.32 -14.58
N GLU A 319 -4.11 21.84 -14.10
CA GLU A 319 -2.78 21.51 -14.62
C GLU A 319 -2.06 20.43 -13.81
N SER A 320 -2.51 20.14 -12.57
CA SER A 320 -1.74 19.29 -11.66
C SER A 320 -2.55 18.73 -10.49
N ASP A 321 -2.51 17.41 -10.34
CA ASP A 321 -2.97 16.71 -9.13
C ASP A 321 -2.08 17.04 -7.92
N HIS A 322 -0.77 17.26 -8.14
CA HIS A 322 0.14 17.65 -7.05
C HIS A 322 -0.24 19.03 -6.48
N LEU A 323 -0.58 19.98 -7.34
CA LEU A 323 -1.11 21.29 -6.90
C LEU A 323 -2.50 21.17 -6.27
N THR A 324 -3.31 20.21 -6.72
CA THR A 324 -4.60 19.90 -6.07
C THR A 324 -4.38 19.49 -4.60
N LEU A 325 -3.38 18.65 -4.30
CA LEU A 325 -3.03 18.28 -2.92
C LEU A 325 -2.58 19.49 -2.09
N LEU A 326 -1.77 20.37 -2.68
CA LEU A 326 -1.36 21.63 -2.06
C LEU A 326 -2.56 22.55 -1.76
N HIS A 327 -3.49 22.65 -2.69
CA HIS A 327 -4.68 23.47 -2.56
C HIS A 327 -5.58 22.95 -1.42
N VAL A 328 -5.81 21.64 -1.35
CA VAL A 328 -6.55 21.00 -0.25
C VAL A 328 -5.91 21.28 1.10
N TYR A 329 -4.60 21.12 1.23
CA TYR A 329 -3.90 21.39 2.48
C TYR A 329 -3.98 22.86 2.89
N THR A 330 -3.83 23.78 1.93
CA THR A 330 -3.89 25.22 2.17
C THR A 330 -5.28 25.66 2.63
N GLN A 331 -6.34 25.10 2.03
CA GLN A 331 -7.72 25.34 2.45
C GLN A 331 -8.01 24.78 3.85
N TRP A 332 -7.49 23.59 4.16
CA TRP A 332 -7.64 23.02 5.50
C TRP A 332 -6.93 23.88 6.57
N LYS A 333 -5.74 24.38 6.24
CA LYS A 333 -4.98 25.30 7.09
C LYS A 333 -5.69 26.64 7.30
N SER A 334 -6.28 27.24 6.26
CA SER A 334 -7.00 28.52 6.38
C SER A 334 -8.25 28.41 7.27
N HIS A 335 -8.87 27.22 7.32
CA HIS A 335 -10.01 26.91 8.19
C HIS A 335 -9.59 26.45 9.60
N GLY A 336 -8.31 26.60 9.97
CA GLY A 336 -7.81 26.33 11.32
C GLY A 336 -7.71 24.84 11.67
N PHE A 337 -7.42 23.98 10.70
CA PHE A 337 -7.20 22.54 10.91
C PHE A 337 -8.40 21.79 11.51
N ARG A 338 -9.63 22.23 11.20
CA ARG A 338 -10.86 21.64 11.75
C ARG A 338 -11.20 20.31 11.09
N ASP A 339 -11.50 19.30 11.90
CA ASP A 339 -11.97 18.00 11.42
C ASP A 339 -13.34 18.09 10.73
N GLU A 340 -14.24 18.96 11.23
CA GLU A 340 -15.56 19.18 10.66
C GLU A 340 -15.49 19.62 9.19
N TRP A 341 -14.46 20.43 8.85
CA TRP A 341 -14.21 20.86 7.49
C TRP A 341 -13.81 19.68 6.59
N CYS A 342 -12.97 18.77 7.09
CA CYS A 342 -12.59 17.56 6.36
C CYS A 342 -13.81 16.67 6.09
N VAL A 343 -14.65 16.43 7.11
CA VAL A 343 -15.87 15.60 6.96
C VAL A 343 -16.83 16.20 5.94
N LYS A 344 -17.04 17.53 5.97
CA LYS A 344 -17.91 18.22 5.01
C LYS A 344 -17.44 18.11 3.55
N HIS A 345 -16.13 18.01 3.35
CA HIS A 345 -15.52 17.95 2.01
C HIS A 345 -15.06 16.54 1.62
N PHE A 346 -15.50 15.51 2.34
CA PHE A 346 -15.13 14.12 2.07
C PHE A 346 -13.60 13.88 2.06
N ILE A 347 -12.92 14.45 3.05
CA ILE A 347 -11.47 14.30 3.27
C ILE A 347 -11.24 13.51 4.57
N HIS A 348 -10.27 12.60 4.56
CA HIS A 348 -9.87 11.85 5.74
C HIS A 348 -9.07 12.74 6.73
N SER A 349 -9.71 13.15 7.83
CA SER A 349 -9.07 13.97 8.88
C SER A 349 -7.82 13.33 9.48
N LYS A 350 -7.82 12.00 9.69
CA LYS A 350 -6.65 11.25 10.18
C LYS A 350 -5.46 11.34 9.23
N ALA A 351 -5.70 11.24 7.92
CA ALA A 351 -4.65 11.35 6.91
C ALA A 351 -4.07 12.78 6.87
N MET A 352 -4.92 13.80 6.95
CA MET A 352 -4.51 15.21 7.00
C MET A 352 -3.66 15.55 8.23
N ARG A 353 -4.05 15.05 9.41
CA ARG A 353 -3.26 15.20 10.65
C ARG A 353 -1.89 14.52 10.52
N LYS A 354 -1.85 13.30 9.99
CA LYS A 354 -0.59 12.60 9.71
C LYS A 354 0.28 13.37 8.71
N ALA A 355 -0.32 13.96 7.67
CA ALA A 355 0.41 14.80 6.71
C ALA A 355 0.99 16.06 7.38
N GLN A 356 0.27 16.67 8.34
CA GLN A 356 0.78 17.78 9.14
C GLN A 356 1.95 17.38 10.04
N GLU A 357 1.89 16.20 10.67
CA GLU A 357 2.98 15.64 11.47
C GLU A 357 4.22 15.40 10.61
N VAL A 358 4.08 14.70 9.47
CA VAL A 358 5.16 14.47 8.50
C VAL A 358 5.76 15.79 8.02
N ARG A 359 4.92 16.77 7.68
CA ARG A 359 5.37 18.10 7.26
C ARG A 359 6.21 18.79 8.33
N SER A 360 5.86 18.64 9.60
CA SER A 360 6.58 19.25 10.72
C SER A 360 7.93 18.56 10.93
N GLN A 361 7.97 17.22 10.86
CA GLN A 361 9.21 16.45 10.94
C GLN A 361 10.17 16.78 9.80
N LEU A 362 9.68 16.82 8.56
CA LEU A 362 10.47 17.21 7.40
C LEU A 362 10.97 18.65 7.51
N MET A 363 10.15 19.57 8.02
CA MET A 363 10.57 20.95 8.28
C MET A 363 11.74 21.02 9.28
N ASP A 364 11.73 20.20 10.31
CA ASP A 364 12.80 20.19 11.31
C ASP A 364 14.11 19.60 10.75
N ILE A 365 14.02 18.56 9.91
CA ILE A 365 15.17 18.04 9.15
C ILE A 365 15.71 19.11 8.19
N MET A 366 14.85 19.80 7.45
CA MET A 366 15.26 20.89 6.55
C MET A 366 15.98 22.01 7.29
N LYS A 367 15.55 22.37 8.51
CA LYS A 367 16.23 23.36 9.35
C LYS A 367 17.60 22.86 9.82
N ALA A 368 17.72 21.58 10.19
CA ALA A 368 18.99 20.96 10.57
C ALA A 368 20.00 20.98 9.40
N GLU A 369 19.52 20.68 8.19
CA GLU A 369 20.28 20.77 6.93
C GLU A 369 20.49 22.20 6.42
N LYS A 370 20.03 23.22 7.17
CA LYS A 370 20.13 24.66 6.84
C LYS A 370 19.47 25.06 5.52
N MET A 371 18.42 24.35 5.12
CA MET A 371 17.63 24.69 3.93
C MET A 371 16.71 25.88 4.16
N ALA A 372 16.71 26.83 3.22
CA ALA A 372 15.84 28.00 3.29
C ALA A 372 14.38 27.62 2.95
N ILE A 373 13.44 27.99 3.82
CA ILE A 373 12.01 27.81 3.58
C ILE A 373 11.46 29.08 2.92
N VAL A 374 11.32 29.04 1.60
CA VAL A 374 10.86 30.13 0.73
C VAL A 374 9.64 29.67 -0.03
N SER A 375 8.69 30.59 -0.22
CA SER A 375 7.49 30.37 -1.04
C SER A 375 7.68 31.06 -2.37
N CYS A 376 7.30 30.40 -3.46
CA CYS A 376 7.33 30.97 -4.81
C CYS A 376 6.15 31.92 -5.09
N GLY A 377 5.26 32.16 -4.11
CA GLY A 377 4.12 33.04 -4.26
C GLY A 377 3.05 32.47 -5.19
N THR A 378 2.81 33.10 -6.33
CA THR A 378 1.78 32.70 -7.30
C THR A 378 2.33 32.02 -8.54
N ASP A 379 3.65 31.82 -8.62
CA ASP A 379 4.28 31.16 -9.77
C ASP A 379 4.25 29.64 -9.60
N TRP A 380 3.18 29.03 -10.13
CA TRP A 380 2.96 27.59 -10.10
C TRP A 380 3.87 26.82 -11.06
N ASP A 381 4.42 27.47 -12.09
CA ASP A 381 5.29 26.81 -13.06
C ASP A 381 6.63 26.44 -12.45
N VAL A 382 7.13 27.21 -11.48
CA VAL A 382 8.31 26.85 -10.68
C VAL A 382 8.08 25.54 -9.92
N VAL A 383 6.90 25.37 -9.32
CA VAL A 383 6.52 24.13 -8.61
C VAL A 383 6.44 22.96 -9.59
N ARG A 384 5.83 23.16 -10.76
CA ARG A 384 5.74 22.13 -11.82
C ARG A 384 7.11 21.75 -12.37
N LYS A 385 8.01 22.71 -12.58
CA LYS A 385 9.40 22.49 -12.98
C LYS A 385 10.16 21.69 -11.91
N CYS A 386 9.94 22.00 -10.63
CA CYS A 386 10.51 21.23 -9.52
C CYS A 386 10.01 19.78 -9.51
N ILE A 387 8.71 19.53 -9.68
CA ILE A 387 8.15 18.18 -9.79
C ILE A 387 8.75 17.44 -11.00
N CYS A 388 8.89 18.13 -12.13
CA CYS A 388 9.52 17.58 -13.34
C CYS A 388 10.95 17.10 -13.07
N SER A 389 11.76 17.85 -12.31
CA SER A 389 13.15 17.47 -11.99
C SER A 389 13.31 16.14 -11.24
N ALA A 390 12.29 15.76 -10.47
CA ALA A 390 12.24 14.52 -9.71
C ALA A 390 11.64 13.37 -10.53
N TYR A 391 10.61 13.66 -11.32
CA TYR A 391 9.78 12.68 -12.02
C TYR A 391 10.02 12.59 -13.53
N PHE A 392 11.07 13.22 -14.08
CA PHE A 392 11.38 13.15 -15.51
C PHE A 392 11.55 11.72 -16.06
N HIS A 393 12.03 10.79 -15.24
CA HIS A 393 12.16 9.37 -15.57
C HIS A 393 10.80 8.63 -15.65
N GLN A 394 9.75 9.24 -15.10
CA GLN A 394 8.35 8.83 -15.12
C GLN A 394 7.50 9.84 -15.92
N ALA A 395 8.04 10.29 -17.06
CA ALA A 395 7.31 11.11 -18.02
C ALA A 395 6.53 10.24 -19.02
N ALA A 396 5.36 10.72 -19.43
CA ALA A 396 4.55 10.11 -20.48
C ALA A 396 4.09 11.17 -21.49
N ARG A 397 3.96 10.75 -22.75
CA ARG A 397 3.50 11.59 -23.88
C ARG A 397 2.14 11.14 -24.37
N VAL A 398 1.32 12.09 -24.83
CA VAL A 398 0.02 11.78 -25.43
C VAL A 398 0.20 10.99 -26.74
N LYS A 399 -0.62 9.97 -26.94
CA LYS A 399 -0.70 9.21 -28.21
C LYS A 399 -2.09 9.28 -28.83
N GLY A 400 -3.13 9.39 -28.00
CA GLY A 400 -4.52 9.52 -28.41
C GLY A 400 -5.38 10.10 -27.30
N ILE A 401 -6.70 10.14 -27.50
CA ILE A 401 -7.64 10.69 -26.52
C ILE A 401 -7.61 9.80 -25.26
N GLY A 402 -7.07 10.33 -24.15
CA GLY A 402 -6.97 9.61 -22.87
C GLY A 402 -5.93 8.48 -22.84
N GLU A 403 -5.09 8.37 -23.87
CA GLU A 403 -4.01 7.38 -23.96
C GLU A 403 -2.65 8.07 -24.00
N TYR A 404 -1.80 7.68 -23.06
CA TYR A 404 -0.43 8.13 -22.95
C TYR A 404 0.53 6.97 -23.16
N VAL A 405 1.78 7.30 -23.50
CA VAL A 405 2.87 6.33 -23.62
C VAL A 405 4.04 6.82 -22.80
N ASN A 406 4.57 5.96 -21.93
CA ASN A 406 5.75 6.29 -21.15
C ASN A 406 6.94 6.58 -22.09
N CYS A 407 7.62 7.71 -21.85
CA CYS A 407 8.69 8.19 -22.73
C CYS A 407 9.93 7.27 -22.73
N ARG A 408 10.17 6.53 -21.64
CA ARG A 408 11.33 5.65 -21.48
C ARG A 408 11.05 4.21 -21.92
N THR A 409 9.95 3.64 -21.46
CA THR A 409 9.63 2.21 -21.72
C THR A 409 8.81 2.00 -22.98
N GLY A 410 8.17 3.05 -23.52
CA GLY A 410 7.23 2.92 -24.64
C GLY A 410 5.93 2.20 -24.28
N MET A 411 5.68 1.95 -22.99
CA MET A 411 4.49 1.27 -22.51
C MET A 411 3.26 2.18 -22.58
N PRO A 412 2.09 1.69 -23.06
CA PRO A 412 0.84 2.44 -22.97
C PRO A 412 0.41 2.58 -21.51
N CYS A 413 -0.07 3.75 -21.14
CA CYS A 413 -0.57 4.08 -19.81
C CYS A 413 -1.81 4.96 -19.93
N HIS A 414 -2.73 4.85 -18.98
CA HIS A 414 -3.95 5.64 -18.93
C HIS A 414 -3.96 6.57 -17.73
N LEU A 415 -4.63 7.72 -17.86
CA LEU A 415 -4.90 8.57 -16.70
C LEU A 415 -5.90 7.87 -15.78
N HIS A 416 -5.63 7.86 -14.48
CA HIS A 416 -6.60 7.35 -13.53
C HIS A 416 -7.86 8.25 -13.53
N PRO A 417 -9.09 7.70 -13.51
CA PRO A 417 -10.33 8.48 -13.60
C PRO A 417 -10.50 9.53 -12.50
N THR A 418 -9.77 9.41 -11.40
CA THR A 418 -9.80 10.36 -10.29
C THR A 418 -8.88 11.57 -10.46
N SER A 419 -8.02 11.56 -11.49
CA SER A 419 -7.12 12.68 -11.76
C SER A 419 -7.92 13.90 -12.21
N ALA A 420 -7.51 15.08 -11.75
CA ALA A 420 -8.07 16.35 -12.21
C ALA A 420 -7.93 16.52 -13.74
N LEU A 421 -6.92 15.86 -14.34
CA LEU A 421 -6.65 15.93 -15.77
C LEU A 421 -7.58 15.04 -16.62
N TYR A 422 -8.28 14.06 -16.02
CA TYR A 422 -9.11 13.11 -16.76
C TYR A 422 -10.37 13.76 -17.37
N GLY A 423 -10.94 14.76 -16.69
CA GLY A 423 -12.20 15.40 -17.06
C GLY A 423 -12.06 16.71 -17.85
N LEU A 424 -10.85 17.10 -18.22
CA LEU A 424 -10.61 18.36 -18.92
C LEU A 424 -10.82 18.20 -20.43
N GLY A 425 -11.43 19.21 -21.06
CA GLY A 425 -11.53 19.32 -22.52
C GLY A 425 -10.18 19.58 -23.23
N TYR A 426 -9.07 19.58 -22.49
CA TYR A 426 -7.71 19.74 -23.00
C TYR A 426 -6.82 18.62 -22.44
N THR A 427 -6.14 17.92 -23.33
CA THR A 427 -5.17 16.86 -22.99
C THR A 427 -3.75 17.41 -23.16
N PRO A 428 -2.97 17.57 -22.07
CA PRO A 428 -1.59 18.04 -22.17
C PRO A 428 -0.71 17.04 -22.93
N ASP A 429 0.22 17.56 -23.73
CA ASP A 429 1.10 16.76 -24.58
C ASP A 429 2.06 15.88 -23.78
N TYR A 430 2.61 16.45 -22.70
CA TYR A 430 3.55 15.79 -21.80
C TYR A 430 3.08 15.89 -20.35
N ILE A 431 3.21 14.79 -19.64
CA ILE A 431 2.86 14.68 -18.23
C ILE A 431 3.96 13.94 -17.47
N VAL A 432 4.06 14.21 -16.17
CA VAL A 432 4.79 13.38 -15.21
C VAL A 432 3.81 12.81 -14.20
N TYR A 433 4.07 11.60 -13.72
CA TYR A 433 3.22 10.92 -12.75
C TYR A 433 4.05 10.47 -11.54
N HIS A 434 3.38 10.37 -10.38
CA HIS A 434 4.00 9.93 -9.12
C HIS A 434 4.12 8.40 -9.05
N GLU A 435 3.02 7.71 -9.35
CA GLU A 435 2.92 6.26 -9.26
C GLU A 435 2.19 5.69 -10.48
N LEU A 436 2.59 4.50 -10.89
CA LEU A 436 1.88 3.69 -11.89
C LEU A 436 1.29 2.48 -11.17
N VAL A 437 -0.02 2.30 -11.26
CA VAL A 437 -0.73 1.21 -10.59
C VAL A 437 -1.38 0.31 -11.63
N MET A 438 -1.05 -0.98 -11.57
CA MET A 438 -1.70 -2.01 -12.39
C MET A 438 -2.95 -2.53 -11.70
N THR A 439 -4.10 -2.40 -12.37
CA THR A 439 -5.36 -3.06 -11.98
C THR A 439 -5.86 -3.91 -13.15
N SER A 440 -6.90 -3.48 -13.87
CA SER A 440 -7.31 -4.03 -15.16
C SER A 440 -6.48 -3.46 -16.31
N LYS A 441 -6.04 -2.20 -16.15
CA LYS A 441 -5.13 -1.46 -17.02
C LYS A 441 -4.08 -0.74 -16.17
N GLU A 442 -3.05 -0.25 -16.83
CA GLU A 442 -2.01 0.58 -16.24
C GLU A 442 -2.54 2.02 -16.06
N TYR A 443 -2.78 2.40 -14.81
CA TYR A 443 -3.26 3.74 -14.48
C TYR A 443 -2.17 4.57 -13.81
N MET A 444 -1.93 5.77 -14.34
CA MET A 444 -1.07 6.78 -13.73
C MET A 444 -1.84 7.53 -12.65
N GLN A 445 -1.25 7.62 -11.45
CA GLN A 445 -1.79 8.34 -10.31
C GLN A 445 -0.96 9.58 -9.98
N CYS A 446 -1.65 10.63 -9.51
CA CYS A 446 -1.11 11.96 -9.23
C CYS A 446 -0.28 12.50 -10.39
N VAL A 447 -0.95 13.09 -11.37
CA VAL A 447 -0.35 13.53 -12.63
C VAL A 447 -0.20 15.05 -12.66
N THR A 448 0.88 15.54 -13.27
CA THR A 448 1.13 16.97 -13.52
C THR A 448 1.49 17.19 -14.99
N ALA A 449 0.84 18.16 -15.63
CA ALA A 449 1.22 18.62 -16.97
C ALA A 449 2.58 19.33 -16.92
N VAL A 450 3.46 19.03 -17.85
CA VAL A 450 4.81 19.62 -17.92
C VAL A 450 5.15 20.09 -19.32
N ASP A 451 5.99 21.12 -19.41
CA ASP A 451 6.53 21.60 -20.68
C ASP A 451 7.66 20.66 -21.16
N PRO A 452 7.69 20.28 -22.46
CA PRO A 452 8.81 19.53 -23.04
C PRO A 452 10.18 20.18 -22.86
N TYR A 453 10.27 21.52 -22.82
CA TYR A 453 11.54 22.21 -22.58
C TYR A 453 12.10 21.92 -21.19
N TRP A 454 11.25 21.83 -20.17
CA TRP A 454 11.67 21.49 -18.80
C TRP A 454 12.14 20.03 -18.72
N LEU A 455 11.48 19.12 -19.43
CA LEU A 455 11.91 17.73 -19.51
C LEU A 455 13.30 17.61 -20.17
N ALA A 456 13.56 18.39 -21.22
CA ALA A 456 14.86 18.41 -21.88
C ALA A 456 15.96 19.05 -21.02
N GLU A 457 15.64 20.14 -20.32
CA GLU A 457 16.58 20.86 -19.44
C GLU A 457 16.96 20.02 -18.20
N MET A 458 15.97 19.43 -17.53
CA MET A 458 16.17 18.72 -16.27
C MET A 458 16.51 17.23 -16.44
N GLY A 459 16.29 16.68 -17.64
CA GLY A 459 16.59 15.30 -18.00
C GLY A 459 18.03 15.06 -18.47
N TYR A 460 18.89 16.08 -18.44
CA TYR A 460 20.30 15.95 -18.76
C TYR A 460 21.02 15.21 -17.61
N VAL A 461 21.37 13.95 -17.84
CA VAL A 461 22.32 13.17 -17.02
C VAL A 461 23.52 12.81 -17.88
#